data_AF-A0A0H5BY36-F1
#
_entry.id   AF-A0A0H5BY36-F1
#
_cell.length_a   1.000
_cell.length_b   1.000
_cell.length_c   1.000
_cell.angle_alpha   90.00
_cell.angle_beta   90.00
_cell.angle_gamma   90.00
#
_symmetry.space_group_name_H-M   'P 1'
#
loop_
_entity.id
_entity.type
_entity.pdbx_description
1 polymer ?
#
loop_
_entity_poly.entity_id
_entity_poly.type
_entity_poly.pdbx_seq_one_letter_code
_entity_poly.pdbx_strand_id
1 'polypeptide(L)'
;MPAATTLGYAGWAAFGVLVRGFQLGVLNRPLSSGKAGYVYSAAFWTGLGYVFYKVVDHNDALIEQRVNQLQDARAKFAKEQ
;
A
#
# COMPACT_ATOMS: atom_id res chain seq x y z
N MET A 1 -12.11 -4.92 -3.52
CA MET A 1 -12.00 -3.46 -3.82
C MET A 1 -10.54 -3.18 -4.13
N PRO A 2 -10.18 -2.36 -5.13
CA PRO A 2 -8.77 -2.12 -5.45
C PRO A 2 -8.07 -1.50 -4.24
N ALA A 3 -6.92 -2.07 -3.84
CA ALA A 3 -6.15 -1.58 -2.71
C ALA A 3 -5.57 -0.18 -3.02
N ALA A 4 -5.29 0.10 -4.28
CA ALA A 4 -4.86 1.40 -4.79
C ALA A 4 -6.04 2.38 -4.94
N THR A 5 -6.12 3.36 -4.04
CA THR A 5 -7.01 4.52 -4.16
C THR A 5 -6.21 5.82 -4.15
N THR A 6 -6.76 6.89 -4.72
CA THR A 6 -6.16 8.24 -4.64
C THR A 6 -5.89 8.67 -3.19
N LEU A 7 -6.77 8.29 -2.26
CA LEU A 7 -6.58 8.49 -0.83
C LEU A 7 -5.41 7.66 -0.27
N GLY A 8 -5.25 6.42 -0.75
CA GLY A 8 -4.10 5.56 -0.42
C GLY A 8 -2.77 6.20 -0.84
N TYR A 9 -2.68 6.69 -2.08
CA TYR A 9 -1.47 7.38 -2.57
C TYR A 9 -1.16 8.68 -1.83
N ALA A 10 -2.21 9.44 -1.46
CA ALA A 10 -2.06 10.61 -0.60
C ALA A 10 -1.55 10.24 0.80
N GLY A 11 -2.00 9.11 1.36
CA GLY A 11 -1.49 8.56 2.61
C GLY A 11 0.00 8.23 2.55
N TRP A 12 0.44 7.55 1.49
CA TRP A 12 1.86 7.28 1.26
C TRP A 12 2.70 8.55 1.08
N ALA A 13 2.18 9.55 0.36
CA ALA A 13 2.85 10.84 0.20
C ALA A 13 3.01 11.57 1.55
N ALA A 14 1.92 11.64 2.33
CA ALA A 14 1.92 12.24 3.66
C ALA A 14 2.88 11.53 4.61
N PHE A 15 2.90 10.19 4.57
CA PHE A 15 3.87 9.40 5.30
C PHE A 15 5.31 9.77 4.93
N GLY A 16 5.62 9.92 3.65
CA GLY A 16 6.95 10.34 3.21
C GLY A 16 7.35 11.74 3.67
N VAL A 17 6.41 12.67 3.73
CA VAL A 17 6.64 14.01 4.31
C VAL A 17 6.96 13.90 5.80
N LEU A 18 6.21 13.09 6.55
CA LEU A 18 6.43 12.87 7.98
C LEU A 18 7.78 12.21 8.26
N VAL A 19 8.17 11.19 7.48
CA VAL A 19 9.47 10.52 7.59
C VAL A 19 10.60 11.54 7.41
N ARG A 20 10.50 12.45 6.42
CA ARG A 20 11.50 13.49 6.23
C ARG A 20 11.54 14.48 7.38
N GLY A 21 10.39 14.87 7.92
CA GLY A 21 10.30 15.71 9.11
C GLY A 21 10.95 15.06 10.33
N PHE A 22 10.68 13.78 10.55
CA PHE A 22 11.29 13.00 11.62
C PHE A 22 12.82 12.93 11.47
N GLN A 23 13.32 12.66 10.26
CA GLN A 23 14.75 12.66 9.97
C GLN A 23 15.42 14.00 10.34
N LEU A 24 14.80 15.14 9.97
CA LEU A 24 15.34 16.46 10.31
C LEU A 24 15.30 16.74 11.81
N GLY A 25 14.25 16.27 12.50
CA GLY A 25 14.15 16.31 13.96
C GLY A 25 15.28 15.55 14.64
N VAL A 26 15.57 14.33 14.19
CA VAL A 26 16.70 13.52 14.71
C VAL A 26 18.05 14.21 14.46
N LEU A 27 18.20 14.89 13.33
CA LEU A 27 19.41 15.65 12.99
C LEU A 27 19.49 17.02 13.67
N ASN A 28 18.54 17.39 14.54
CA ASN A 28 18.42 18.73 15.13
C ASN A 28 18.50 19.86 14.08
N ARG A 29 18.00 19.60 12.87
CA ARG A 29 17.95 20.58 11.78
C ARG A 29 16.58 21.23 11.72
N PRO A 30 16.50 22.51 11.32
CA PRO A 30 15.21 23.16 11.18
C PRO A 30 14.34 22.43 10.15
N LEU A 31 13.08 22.19 10.48
CA LEU A 31 12.11 21.46 9.62
C LEU A 31 11.84 22.18 8.29
N SER A 32 12.16 23.47 8.20
CA SER A 32 12.10 24.23 6.95
C SER A 32 13.30 24.00 6.02
N SER A 33 14.36 23.34 6.50
CA SER A 33 15.60 23.10 5.77
C SER A 33 15.41 22.01 4.71
N GLY A 34 15.75 22.34 3.45
CA GLY A 34 15.69 21.37 2.36
C GLY A 34 14.27 20.95 1.98
N LYS A 35 13.41 21.93 1.66
CA LYS A 35 12.01 21.71 1.20
C LYS A 35 11.90 20.72 0.03
N ALA A 36 12.87 20.71 -0.87
CA ALA A 36 12.95 19.73 -1.96
C ALA A 36 13.02 18.28 -1.43
N GLY A 37 13.68 18.05 -0.29
CA GLY A 37 13.77 16.74 0.35
C GLY A 37 12.41 16.17 0.78
N TYR A 38 11.44 17.02 1.11
CA TYR A 38 10.07 16.57 1.40
C TYR A 38 9.36 16.08 0.15
N VAL A 39 9.54 16.79 -0.97
CA VAL A 39 8.97 16.40 -2.27
C VAL A 39 9.58 15.08 -2.76
N TYR A 40 10.91 14.93 -2.67
CA TYR A 40 11.57 13.67 -3.02
C TYR A 40 11.14 12.51 -2.13
N SER A 41 11.04 12.73 -0.82
CA SER A 41 10.57 11.71 0.11
C SER A 41 9.12 11.31 -0.18
N ALA A 42 8.22 12.29 -0.37
CA ALA A 42 6.83 12.02 -0.72
C ALA A 42 6.72 11.21 -2.02
N ALA A 43 7.41 11.63 -3.08
CA ALA A 43 7.41 10.92 -4.36
C ALA A 43 7.96 9.49 -4.23
N PHE A 44 9.04 9.31 -3.47
CA PHE A 44 9.63 7.99 -3.21
C PHE A 44 8.64 7.07 -2.49
N TRP A 45 8.02 7.54 -1.40
CA TRP A 45 7.06 6.74 -0.63
C TRP A 45 5.77 6.45 -1.39
N THR A 46 5.28 7.40 -2.19
CA THR A 46 4.15 7.15 -3.11
C THR A 46 4.51 6.12 -4.17
N GLY A 47 5.73 6.17 -4.72
CA GLY A 47 6.23 5.17 -5.66
C GLY A 47 6.30 3.77 -5.04
N LEU A 48 6.76 3.65 -3.80
CA LEU A 48 6.71 2.40 -3.04
C LEU A 48 5.27 1.92 -2.81
N GLY A 49 4.37 2.83 -2.43
CA GLY A 49 2.94 2.52 -2.28
C GLY A 49 2.32 1.95 -3.55
N TYR A 50 2.68 2.46 -4.73
CA TYR A 50 2.23 1.94 -6.02
C TYR A 50 2.63 0.49 -6.24
N VAL A 51 3.89 0.14 -5.99
CA VAL A 51 4.36 -1.25 -6.11
C VAL A 51 3.68 -2.13 -5.05
N PHE A 52 3.57 -1.63 -3.83
CA PHE A 52 2.93 -2.35 -2.73
C PHE A 52 1.47 -2.70 -3.05
N TYR A 53 0.68 -1.75 -3.55
CA TYR A 53 -0.72 -2.03 -3.91
C TYR A 53 -0.84 -3.05 -5.04
N LYS A 54 0.05 -3.05 -6.03
CA LYS A 54 0.06 -4.10 -7.06
C LYS A 54 0.28 -5.50 -6.46
N VAL A 55 1.16 -5.60 -5.47
CA VAL A 55 1.40 -6.87 -4.78
C VAL A 55 0.18 -7.29 -3.96
N VAL A 56 -0.45 -6.37 -3.25
CA VAL A 56 -1.68 -6.64 -2.48
C VAL A 56 -2.81 -7.10 -3.40
N ASP A 57 -3.10 -6.34 -4.46
CA ASP A 57 -4.14 -6.67 -5.43
C ASP A 57 -3.91 -8.05 -6.07
N HIS A 58 -2.65 -8.41 -6.34
CA HIS A 58 -2.32 -9.73 -6.86
C HIS A 58 -2.60 -10.85 -5.85
N ASN A 59 -2.23 -10.65 -4.58
CA ASN A 59 -2.48 -11.63 -3.53
C ASN A 59 -3.97 -11.79 -3.25
N ASP A 60 -4.73 -10.70 -3.21
CA ASP A 60 -6.18 -10.74 -3.01
C ASP A 60 -6.86 -11.53 -4.13
N ALA A 61 -6.45 -11.33 -5.39
CA ALA A 61 -6.97 -12.10 -6.52
C ALA A 61 -6.66 -13.60 -6.40
N LEU A 62 -5.45 -13.96 -5.93
CA LEU A 62 -5.10 -15.36 -5.69
C LEU A 62 -5.95 -15.97 -4.56
N ILE A 63 -6.14 -15.25 -3.46
CA ILE A 63 -6.95 -15.72 -2.33
C ILE A 63 -8.40 -15.92 -2.78
N GLU A 64 -8.97 -14.97 -3.52
CA GLU A 64 -10.34 -15.06 -4.04
C GLU A 64 -10.52 -16.29 -4.95
N GLN A 65 -9.56 -16.57 -5.83
CA GLN A 65 -9.58 -17.79 -6.66
C GLN A 65 -9.57 -19.07 -5.81
N ARG A 66 -8.74 -19.12 -4.76
CA ARG A 66 -8.67 -20.29 -3.86
C ARG A 66 -9.98 -20.46 -3.08
N VAL A 67 -10.58 -19.37 -2.60
CA VAL A 67 -11.87 -19.40 -1.91
C VAL A 67 -12.97 -19.92 -2.83
N ASN A 68 -13.03 -19.46 -4.07
CA ASN A 68 -14.01 -19.93 -5.06
C ASN A 68 -13.86 -21.43 -5.35
N GLN A 69 -12.63 -21.91 -5.54
CA GLN A 69 -12.36 -23.35 -5.72
C GLN A 69 -12.86 -24.20 -4.54
N LEU A 70 -12.68 -23.72 -3.31
CA LEU A 70 -13.17 -24.41 -2.11
C LEU A 70 -14.69 -24.41 -2.02
N GLN A 71 -15.35 -23.31 -2.42
CA GLN A 71 -16.81 -23.24 -2.47
C GLN A 71 -17.37 -24.21 -3.51
N ASP A 72 -16.77 -24.27 -4.70
CA ASP A 72 -17.17 -25.21 -5.76
C ASP A 72 -16.99 -26.67 -5.32
N ALA A 73 -15.87 -26.98 -4.65
CA ALA A 73 -15.65 -28.31 -4.10
C ALA A 73 -16.72 -28.68 -3.06
N ARG A 74 -17.04 -27.77 -2.13
CA ARG A 74 -18.11 -27.96 -1.14
C ARG A 74 -19.48 -28.16 -1.80
N ALA A 75 -19.80 -27.36 -2.82
CA ALA A 75 -21.06 -27.47 -3.55
C ALA A 75 -21.18 -28.79 -4.32
N LYS A 76 -20.06 -29.34 -4.81
CA LYS A 76 -20.03 -30.69 -5.42
C LYS A 76 -20.29 -31.78 -4.38
N PHE A 77 -19.59 -31.76 -3.25
CA PHE A 77 -19.83 -32.73 -2.18
C PHE A 77 -21.26 -32.69 -1.63
N ALA A 78 -21.87 -31.50 -1.52
CA ALA A 78 -23.26 -31.35 -1.08
C ALA A 78 -24.31 -31.87 -2.09
N LYS A 79 -23.93 -32.06 -3.37
CA LYS A 79 -24.82 -32.64 -4.41
C LYS A 79 -24.68 -34.15 -4.56
N GLU A 80 -23.60 -34.74 -4.04
CA GLU A 80 -23.34 -36.19 -4.07
C GLU A 80 -23.86 -36.93 -2.83
N GLN A 81 -24.30 -36.20 -1.79
CA GLN A 81 -25.09 -36.71 -0.66
C GLN A 81 -26.59 -36.60 -0.93
#